data_AF-A0A3D2J3T1-F1
#
_entry.id   AF-A0A3D2J3T1-F1
#
_cell.length_a   1.000
_cell.length_b   1.000
_cell.length_c   1.000
_cell.angle_alpha   90.00
_cell.angle_beta   90.00
_cell.angle_gamma   90.00
#
_symmetry.space_group_name_H-M   'P 1'
#
loop_
_entity.id
_entity.type
_entity.pdbx_description
1 polymer ?
#
loop_
_entity_poly.entity_id
_entity_poly.type
_entity_poly.pdbx_seq_one_letter_code
_entity_poly.pdbx_strand_id
1 'polypeptide(L)'
;HNKSDNGARKLTGYIIDNVRIPADLPGYIYATQFIQAEAMGLGIRSWRRHWGHLDEQTGGALLWQLDDCWPVSSWAIIDYAFRPKPAYYAVKRELAPLVVGLARVNGDFAEVWAVNGLMKPVEARVNVSVWTLDGKLVAEEHLKASLDANQGTELGRMHYDEQAHIVSARLLLNGETVARATLWPEPYKYLTLPDPEITVERLDAHTLRVEAKRPAKGVWLTAHDGVQWSDNMLDLLPNEAQIIKVHGLGNGEIQVQWLGKDVSQRQ
;
A
#
# COMPACT_ATOMS: atom_id res chain seq x y z
N HIS A 1 27.91 3.96 2.17
CA HIS A 1 26.72 4.53 2.84
C HIS A 1 25.74 3.45 3.29
N ASN A 2 26.22 2.42 4.01
CA ASN A 2 25.40 1.43 4.71
C ASN A 2 26.25 0.94 5.89
N LYS A 3 25.71 0.98 7.12
CA LYS A 3 26.45 0.65 8.35
C LYS A 3 25.92 -0.60 9.04
N SER A 4 24.88 -1.23 8.49
CA SER A 4 24.42 -2.53 8.97
C SER A 4 25.44 -3.60 8.62
N ASP A 5 25.71 -4.49 9.56
CA ASP A 5 26.43 -5.72 9.25
C ASP A 5 25.69 -6.51 8.15
N ASN A 6 26.45 -6.89 7.13
CA ASN A 6 25.98 -7.57 5.91
C ASN A 6 24.75 -6.91 5.24
N GLY A 7 24.57 -5.59 5.39
CA GLY A 7 23.34 -4.88 4.98
C GLY A 7 22.97 -5.06 3.51
N ALA A 8 23.94 -4.97 2.59
CA ALA A 8 23.69 -5.16 1.16
C ALA A 8 23.19 -6.57 0.83
N ARG A 9 23.76 -7.61 1.48
CA ARG A 9 23.33 -9.00 1.29
C ARG A 9 21.91 -9.23 1.81
N LYS A 10 21.58 -8.65 2.97
CA LYS A 10 20.22 -8.74 3.55
C LYS A 10 19.18 -8.11 2.63
N LEU A 11 19.44 -6.88 2.14
CA LEU A 11 18.57 -6.20 1.19
C LEU A 11 18.32 -7.04 -0.07
N THR A 12 19.38 -7.57 -0.67
CA THR A 12 19.27 -8.41 -1.86
C THR A 12 18.45 -9.69 -1.61
N GLY A 13 18.56 -10.30 -0.42
CA GLY A 13 17.73 -11.45 -0.03
C GLY A 13 16.23 -11.12 -0.10
N TYR A 14 15.81 -10.03 0.58
CA TYR A 14 14.42 -9.58 0.53
C TYR A 14 13.91 -9.31 -0.88
N ILE A 15 14.75 -8.76 -1.77
CA ILE A 15 14.42 -8.54 -3.18
C ILE A 15 14.19 -9.87 -3.89
N ILE A 16 15.16 -10.78 -3.86
CA ILE A 16 15.13 -12.06 -4.59
C ILE A 16 13.94 -12.92 -4.15
N ASP A 17 13.57 -12.86 -2.87
CA ASP A 17 12.46 -13.65 -2.34
C ASP A 17 11.10 -13.15 -2.85
N ASN A 18 10.96 -11.84 -3.09
CA ASN A 18 9.65 -11.22 -3.32
C ASN A 18 9.44 -10.68 -4.74
N VAL A 19 10.41 -10.01 -5.35
CA VAL A 19 10.27 -9.30 -6.64
C VAL A 19 11.39 -9.69 -7.63
N ARG A 20 11.19 -9.41 -8.92
CA ARG A 20 12.26 -9.59 -9.91
C ARG A 20 13.33 -8.53 -9.72
N ILE A 21 14.60 -8.91 -9.72
CA ILE A 21 15.72 -7.96 -9.57
C ILE A 21 15.74 -7.03 -10.80
N PRO A 22 15.61 -5.70 -10.61
CA PRO A 22 15.71 -4.76 -11.72
C PRO A 22 17.14 -4.67 -12.25
N ALA A 23 17.28 -4.44 -13.55
CA ALA A 23 18.58 -4.34 -14.20
C ALA A 23 19.28 -2.98 -13.99
N ASP A 24 18.55 -1.95 -13.53
CA ASP A 24 19.05 -0.60 -13.36
C ASP A 24 18.94 -0.09 -11.91
N LEU A 25 19.68 0.98 -11.61
CA LEU A 25 19.71 1.56 -10.27
C LEU A 25 18.35 2.16 -9.86
N PRO A 26 17.63 2.92 -10.71
CA PRO A 26 16.29 3.43 -10.35
C PRO A 26 15.31 2.32 -10.00
N GLY A 27 15.26 1.25 -10.79
CA GLY A 27 14.44 0.09 -10.49
C GLY A 27 14.86 -0.56 -9.17
N TYR A 28 16.16 -0.75 -8.92
CA TYR A 28 16.66 -1.32 -7.67
C TYR A 28 16.27 -0.48 -6.45
N ILE A 29 16.36 0.86 -6.54
CA ILE A 29 15.91 1.78 -5.49
C ILE A 29 14.39 1.63 -5.25
N TYR A 30 13.59 1.61 -6.32
CA TYR A 30 12.15 1.37 -6.21
C TYR A 30 11.85 0.02 -5.53
N ALA A 31 12.48 -1.06 -5.98
CA ALA A 31 12.23 -2.41 -5.47
C ALA A 31 12.57 -2.54 -3.97
N THR A 32 13.71 -1.99 -3.54
CA THR A 32 14.08 -2.00 -2.11
C THR A 32 13.08 -1.23 -1.24
N GLN A 33 12.66 -0.04 -1.67
CA GLN A 33 11.72 0.78 -0.92
C GLN A 33 10.28 0.23 -0.97
N PHE A 34 9.89 -0.38 -2.08
CA PHE A 34 8.61 -1.08 -2.24
C PHE A 34 8.49 -2.23 -1.24
N ILE A 35 9.51 -3.08 -1.14
CA ILE A 35 9.50 -4.20 -0.19
C ILE A 35 9.49 -3.70 1.26
N GLN A 36 10.21 -2.62 1.57
CA GLN A 36 10.12 -1.98 2.88
C GLN A 36 8.68 -1.52 3.18
N ALA A 37 8.00 -0.92 2.20
CA ALA A 37 6.63 -0.46 2.35
C ALA A 37 5.64 -1.61 2.58
N GLU A 38 5.74 -2.71 1.82
CA GLU A 38 4.91 -3.90 2.00
C GLU A 38 5.14 -4.54 3.38
N ALA A 39 6.39 -4.72 3.79
CA ALA A 39 6.74 -5.33 5.08
C ALA A 39 6.23 -4.50 6.26
N MET A 40 6.42 -3.18 6.22
CA MET A 40 5.93 -2.27 7.27
C MET A 40 4.40 -2.22 7.30
N GLY A 41 3.76 -2.18 6.13
CA GLY A 41 2.31 -2.21 5.99
C GLY A 41 1.71 -3.47 6.62
N LEU A 42 2.20 -4.64 6.22
CA LEU A 42 1.75 -5.94 6.74
C LEU A 42 1.92 -6.03 8.26
N GLY A 43 3.11 -5.68 8.77
CA GLY A 43 3.42 -5.77 10.20
C GLY A 43 2.47 -4.92 11.04
N ILE A 44 2.38 -3.62 10.75
CA ILE A 44 1.54 -2.69 11.52
C ILE A 44 0.06 -3.08 11.44
N ARG A 45 -0.44 -3.41 10.25
CA ARG A 45 -1.82 -3.83 10.07
C ARG A 45 -2.17 -5.06 10.90
N SER A 46 -1.26 -6.05 10.93
CA SER A 46 -1.43 -7.29 11.69
C SER A 46 -1.40 -7.02 13.18
N TRP A 47 -0.40 -6.28 13.67
CA TRP A 47 -0.31 -5.91 15.08
C TRP A 47 -1.54 -5.15 15.58
N ARG A 48 -2.07 -4.21 14.79
CA ARG A 48 -3.28 -3.46 15.15
C ARG A 48 -4.55 -4.30 15.18
N ARG A 49 -4.59 -5.44 14.48
CA ARG A 49 -5.70 -6.41 14.56
C ARG A 49 -5.81 -7.02 15.95
N HIS A 50 -4.68 -7.23 16.62
CA HIS A 50 -4.53 -7.89 17.92
C HIS A 50 -4.63 -6.93 19.12
N TRP A 51 -5.51 -5.93 19.00
CA TRP A 51 -5.82 -5.00 20.08
C TRP A 51 -7.34 -4.91 20.30
N GLY A 52 -7.77 -5.15 21.55
CA GLY A 52 -9.16 -5.02 21.98
C GLY A 52 -9.94 -6.33 21.87
N HIS A 53 -10.99 -6.35 21.05
CA HIS A 53 -12.05 -7.38 21.04
C HIS A 53 -11.55 -8.84 20.98
N LEU A 54 -10.60 -9.15 20.09
CA LEU A 54 -10.08 -10.51 19.93
C LEU A 54 -9.16 -10.87 21.10
N ASP A 55 -8.14 -10.05 21.30
CA ASP A 55 -7.18 -10.13 22.37
C ASP A 55 -6.45 -8.78 22.51
N GLU A 56 -5.77 -8.60 23.65
CA GLU A 56 -4.87 -7.47 23.89
C GLU A 56 -3.41 -7.91 23.71
N GLN A 57 -3.14 -8.82 22.76
CA GLN A 57 -1.78 -9.36 22.57
C GLN A 57 -0.80 -8.30 22.12
N THR A 58 -1.26 -7.27 21.39
CA THR A 58 -0.40 -6.19 20.90
C THR A 58 -0.94 -4.81 21.28
N GLY A 59 -0.40 -4.22 22.35
CA GLY A 59 -0.74 -2.86 22.81
C GLY A 59 0.01 -1.71 22.12
N GLY A 60 0.86 -1.99 21.13
CA GLY A 60 1.59 -0.95 20.41
C GLY A 60 2.53 -1.48 19.34
N ALA A 61 2.82 -0.64 18.34
CA ALA A 61 3.76 -0.93 17.27
C ALA A 61 4.71 0.26 17.09
N LEU A 62 5.99 0.07 17.42
CA LEU A 62 7.05 1.05 17.21
C LEU A 62 7.94 0.58 16.07
N LEU A 63 7.99 1.36 14.98
CA LEU A 63 8.82 1.02 13.84
C LEU A 63 10.29 1.44 14.07
N TRP A 64 11.21 0.60 13.60
CA TRP A 64 12.61 0.99 13.41
C TRP A 64 12.83 1.24 11.91
N GLN A 65 13.09 2.47 11.45
CA GLN A 65 13.24 3.72 12.19
C GLN A 65 12.52 4.88 11.47
N LEU A 66 12.33 6.01 12.14
CA LEU A 66 11.62 7.17 11.56
C LEU A 66 12.46 7.89 10.50
N ASP A 67 13.64 8.38 10.90
CA ASP A 67 14.48 9.31 10.14
C ASP A 67 15.95 8.87 10.04
N ASP A 68 16.74 9.63 9.28
CA ASP A 68 18.16 9.41 9.04
C ASP A 68 18.99 10.60 9.55
N CYS A 69 20.10 10.33 10.25
CA CYS A 69 21.01 11.39 10.74
C CYS A 69 22.03 11.88 9.70
N TRP A 70 22.12 11.23 8.54
CA TRP A 70 23.00 11.56 7.41
C TRP A 70 22.56 10.80 6.15
N PRO A 71 23.03 11.16 4.93
CA PRO A 71 22.67 10.42 3.71
C PRO A 71 23.18 8.98 3.73
N VAL A 72 22.27 8.01 3.93
CA VAL A 72 22.64 6.60 4.15
C VAL A 72 21.53 5.64 3.70
N SER A 73 21.90 4.40 3.37
CA SER A 73 20.97 3.28 3.32
C SER A 73 20.69 2.77 4.74
N SER A 74 19.45 2.88 5.19
CA SER A 74 18.97 2.52 6.53
C SER A 74 17.53 1.99 6.48
N TRP A 75 16.94 1.79 7.66
CA TRP A 75 15.53 1.45 7.83
C TRP A 75 14.60 2.66 7.91
N ALA A 76 15.12 3.88 7.75
CA ALA A 76 14.33 5.09 7.92
C ALA A 76 13.19 5.14 6.89
N ILE A 77 12.02 5.60 7.30
CA ILE A 77 10.90 5.87 6.39
C ILE A 77 10.89 7.31 5.87
N ILE A 78 11.71 8.19 6.47
CA ILE A 78 12.01 9.55 6.01
C ILE A 78 13.53 9.66 5.89
N ASP A 79 14.05 10.15 4.77
CA ASP A 79 15.50 10.30 4.60
C ASP A 79 16.07 11.56 5.28
N TYR A 80 17.40 11.71 5.25
CA TYR A 80 18.12 12.83 5.87
C TYR A 80 17.68 14.20 5.34
N ALA A 81 17.22 14.28 4.09
CA ALA A 81 16.73 15.51 3.49
C ALA A 81 15.22 15.71 3.74
N PHE A 82 14.65 15.01 4.73
CA PHE A 82 13.24 15.02 5.10
C PHE A 82 12.29 14.57 3.98
N ARG A 83 12.76 13.70 3.07
CA ARG A 83 11.94 13.18 1.98
C ARG A 83 11.23 11.89 2.44
N PRO A 84 9.89 11.83 2.41
CA PRO A 84 9.17 10.60 2.72
C PRO A 84 9.49 9.51 1.70
N LYS A 85 9.91 8.34 2.18
CA LYS A 85 10.08 7.12 1.37
C LYS A 85 8.72 6.43 1.21
N PRO A 86 8.54 5.51 0.24
CA PRO A 86 7.34 4.69 0.10
C PRO A 86 6.76 4.12 1.40
N ALA A 87 7.62 3.61 2.28
CA ALA A 87 7.20 3.05 3.56
C ALA A 87 6.51 4.07 4.47
N TYR A 88 6.82 5.37 4.38
CA TYR A 88 6.10 6.42 5.11
C TYR A 88 4.62 6.43 4.76
N TYR A 89 4.27 6.33 3.46
CA TYR A 89 2.88 6.37 3.02
C TYR A 89 2.13 5.10 3.41
N ALA A 90 2.79 3.93 3.35
CA ALA A 90 2.22 2.68 3.86
C ALA A 90 1.92 2.80 5.37
N VAL A 91 2.91 3.20 6.17
CA VAL A 91 2.77 3.39 7.63
C VAL A 91 1.69 4.43 7.95
N LYS A 92 1.65 5.56 7.24
CA LYS A 92 0.63 6.60 7.42
C LYS A 92 -0.79 6.05 7.26
N ARG A 93 -1.01 5.17 6.27
CA ARG A 93 -2.32 4.53 6.06
C ARG A 93 -2.63 3.52 7.16
N GLU A 94 -1.67 2.69 7.55
CA GLU A 94 -1.88 1.66 8.58
C GLU A 94 -2.01 2.23 9.99
N LEU A 95 -1.56 3.47 10.24
CA LEU A 95 -1.73 4.18 11.51
C LEU A 95 -2.94 5.13 11.51
N ALA A 96 -3.72 5.18 10.42
CA ALA A 96 -4.94 5.98 10.39
C ALA A 96 -5.94 5.55 11.48
N PRO A 97 -6.80 6.45 11.99
CA PRO A 97 -7.77 6.09 13.04
C PRO A 97 -8.67 4.93 12.65
N LEU A 98 -9.08 4.87 11.39
CA LEU A 98 -9.86 3.78 10.81
C LEU A 98 -9.00 3.05 9.79
N VAL A 99 -8.93 1.72 9.90
CA VAL A 99 -8.20 0.86 8.97
C VAL A 99 -9.05 -0.36 8.63
N VAL A 100 -8.92 -0.87 7.42
CA VAL A 100 -9.44 -2.18 7.00
C VAL A 100 -8.26 -3.06 6.64
N GLY A 101 -8.34 -4.34 6.98
CA GLY A 101 -7.29 -5.29 6.70
C GLY A 101 -7.79 -6.55 6.00
N LEU A 102 -6.85 -7.21 5.33
CA LEU A 102 -7.03 -8.43 4.58
C LEU A 102 -5.87 -9.38 4.88
N ALA A 103 -6.17 -10.67 5.04
CA ALA A 103 -5.17 -11.73 5.20
C ALA A 103 -5.65 -12.99 4.47
N ARG A 104 -4.74 -13.64 3.75
CA ARG A 104 -5.03 -14.90 3.07
C ARG A 104 -5.04 -16.05 4.09
N VAL A 105 -6.06 -16.90 4.01
CA VAL A 105 -6.17 -18.13 4.81
C VAL A 105 -6.42 -19.28 3.86
N ASN A 106 -5.62 -20.34 3.98
CA ASN A 106 -5.73 -21.61 3.24
C ASN A 106 -5.75 -21.53 1.70
N GLY A 107 -5.54 -20.36 1.09
CA GLY A 107 -5.42 -20.18 -0.36
C GLY A 107 -6.68 -19.62 -1.03
N ASP A 108 -7.83 -19.97 -0.48
CA ASP A 108 -9.19 -19.78 -1.01
C ASP A 108 -10.06 -18.79 -0.19
N PHE A 109 -9.57 -18.34 0.96
CA PHE A 109 -10.25 -17.32 1.78
C PHE A 109 -9.40 -16.10 2.04
N ALA A 110 -10.06 -14.95 2.08
CA ALA A 110 -9.54 -13.72 2.67
C ALA A 110 -10.29 -13.41 3.96
N GLU A 111 -9.58 -13.37 5.09
CA GLU A 111 -10.09 -12.78 6.32
C GLU A 111 -10.16 -11.26 6.15
N VAL A 112 -11.28 -10.69 6.62
CA VAL A 112 -11.54 -9.25 6.56
C VAL A 112 -11.76 -8.75 7.97
N TRP A 113 -11.03 -7.71 8.35
CA TRP A 113 -11.21 -7.03 9.64
C TRP A 113 -11.15 -5.53 9.46
N ALA A 114 -11.60 -4.81 10.46
CA ALA A 114 -11.37 -3.37 10.57
C ALA A 114 -10.86 -3.03 11.97
N VAL A 115 -10.17 -1.90 12.08
CA VAL A 115 -9.71 -1.34 13.35
C VAL A 115 -10.27 0.05 13.48
N ASN A 116 -10.96 0.30 14.59
CA ASN A 116 -11.42 1.62 14.98
C ASN A 116 -10.63 2.13 16.18
N GLY A 117 -9.67 3.02 15.93
CA GLY A 117 -8.88 3.71 16.94
C GLY A 117 -9.54 4.98 17.49
N LEU A 118 -10.78 5.29 17.12
CA LEU A 118 -11.52 6.41 17.71
C LEU A 118 -12.14 6.01 19.04
N MET A 119 -12.36 6.98 19.92
CA MET A 119 -13.02 6.78 21.23
C MET A 119 -14.55 6.74 21.14
N LYS A 120 -15.11 6.51 19.95
CA LYS A 120 -16.54 6.37 19.71
C LYS A 120 -16.82 5.24 18.72
N PRO A 121 -17.95 4.54 18.86
CA PRO A 121 -18.36 3.55 17.88
C PRO A 121 -18.65 4.21 16.53
N VAL A 122 -18.48 3.43 15.47
CA VAL A 122 -18.64 3.86 14.08
C VAL A 122 -19.43 2.80 13.31
N GLU A 123 -20.52 3.22 12.68
CA GLU A 123 -21.23 2.41 11.69
C GLU A 123 -20.63 2.68 10.31
N ALA A 124 -20.19 1.61 9.64
CA ALA A 124 -19.52 1.68 8.36
C ALA A 124 -20.01 0.61 7.40
N ARG A 125 -19.62 0.75 6.13
CA ARG A 125 -19.77 -0.30 5.12
C ARG A 125 -18.37 -0.73 4.67
N VAL A 126 -18.17 -2.02 4.48
CA VAL A 126 -16.97 -2.55 3.83
C VAL A 126 -17.37 -3.16 2.50
N ASN A 127 -16.81 -2.64 1.42
CA ASN A 127 -16.92 -3.26 0.10
C ASN A 127 -15.68 -4.11 -0.11
N VAL A 128 -15.87 -5.41 -0.34
CA VAL A 128 -14.80 -6.35 -0.66
C VAL A 128 -14.99 -6.80 -2.10
N SER A 129 -13.94 -6.74 -2.90
CA SER A 129 -13.98 -7.11 -4.32
C SER A 129 -12.79 -7.99 -4.69
N VAL A 130 -13.02 -8.87 -5.66
CA VAL A 130 -12.02 -9.81 -6.17
C VAL A 130 -11.79 -9.49 -7.63
N TRP A 131 -10.54 -9.27 -7.99
CA TRP A 131 -10.13 -8.87 -9.34
C TRP A 131 -9.11 -9.86 -9.90
N THR A 132 -9.18 -10.12 -11.19
CA THR A 132 -8.06 -10.73 -11.93
C THR A 132 -6.94 -9.71 -12.14
N LEU A 133 -5.72 -10.17 -12.44
CA LEU A 133 -4.57 -9.30 -12.73
C LEU A 133 -4.77 -8.42 -13.98
N ASP A 134 -5.63 -8.83 -14.92
CA ASP A 134 -6.00 -8.06 -16.12
C ASP A 134 -7.17 -7.09 -15.92
N GLY A 135 -7.76 -7.06 -14.71
CA GLY A 135 -8.75 -6.04 -14.32
C GLY A 135 -10.21 -6.44 -14.49
N LYS A 136 -10.52 -7.74 -14.63
CA LYS A 136 -11.89 -8.23 -14.59
C LYS A 136 -12.34 -8.37 -13.13
N LEU A 137 -13.49 -7.78 -12.81
CA LEU A 137 -14.18 -8.02 -11.54
C LEU A 137 -14.77 -9.44 -11.53
N VAL A 138 -14.39 -10.23 -10.54
CA VAL A 138 -14.80 -11.64 -10.37
C VAL A 138 -15.95 -11.74 -9.38
N ALA A 139 -15.83 -11.06 -8.23
CA ALA A 139 -16.83 -11.07 -7.18
C ALA A 139 -16.80 -9.76 -6.40
N GLU A 140 -17.93 -9.41 -5.79
CA GLU A 140 -18.07 -8.27 -4.91
C GLU A 140 -19.05 -8.58 -3.79
N GLU A 141 -18.70 -8.20 -2.56
CA GLU A 141 -19.52 -8.31 -1.37
C GLU A 141 -19.57 -6.99 -0.61
N HIS A 142 -20.67 -6.77 0.08
CA HIS A 142 -20.93 -5.56 0.84
C HIS A 142 -21.32 -5.91 2.26
N LEU A 143 -20.41 -5.63 3.19
CA LEU A 143 -20.57 -5.90 4.61
C LEU A 143 -21.02 -4.63 5.32
N LYS A 144 -22.01 -4.75 6.20
CA LYS A 144 -22.28 -3.72 7.22
C LYS A 144 -21.36 -4.00 8.39
N ALA A 145 -20.71 -2.97 8.92
CA ALA A 145 -19.76 -3.10 10.01
C ALA A 145 -20.11 -2.12 11.13
N SER A 146 -20.42 -2.66 12.31
CA SER A 146 -20.48 -1.88 13.56
C SER A 146 -19.13 -2.00 14.23
N LEU A 147 -18.38 -0.90 14.27
CA LEU A 147 -17.01 -0.87 14.79
C LEU A 147 -17.01 -0.16 16.14
N ASP A 148 -16.85 -0.91 17.22
CA ASP A 148 -16.76 -0.34 18.55
C ASP A 148 -15.54 0.57 18.71
N ALA A 149 -15.58 1.41 19.74
CA ALA A 149 -14.49 2.33 20.06
C ALA A 149 -13.19 1.58 20.45
N ASN A 150 -12.07 2.08 19.95
CA ASN A 150 -10.70 1.71 20.35
C ASN A 150 -10.36 0.21 20.26
N GLN A 151 -10.85 -0.51 19.25
CA GLN A 151 -10.56 -1.93 19.06
C GLN A 151 -10.56 -2.40 17.61
N GLY A 152 -9.99 -3.59 17.39
CA GLY A 152 -10.19 -4.39 16.18
C GLY A 152 -11.56 -5.08 16.17
N THR A 153 -12.08 -5.37 14.98
CA THR A 153 -13.34 -6.10 14.76
C THR A 153 -13.19 -7.02 13.55
N GLU A 154 -13.45 -8.31 13.75
CA GLU A 154 -13.50 -9.30 12.67
C GLU A 154 -14.81 -9.16 11.90
N LEU A 155 -14.72 -9.03 10.58
CA LEU A 155 -15.88 -8.82 9.70
C LEU A 155 -16.24 -10.08 8.90
N GLY A 156 -15.46 -11.14 9.04
CA GLY A 156 -15.70 -12.45 8.44
C GLY A 156 -14.66 -12.83 7.41
N ARG A 157 -15.06 -13.74 6.50
CA ARG A 157 -14.21 -14.29 5.45
C ARG A 157 -14.93 -14.20 4.11
N MET A 158 -14.20 -13.80 3.08
CA MET A 158 -14.66 -13.86 1.70
C MET A 158 -13.98 -15.05 1.01
N HIS A 159 -14.78 -15.93 0.40
CA HIS A 159 -14.26 -16.99 -0.45
C HIS A 159 -13.91 -16.44 -1.83
N TYR A 160 -12.80 -16.89 -2.41
CA TYR A 160 -12.47 -16.64 -3.81
C TYR A 160 -11.68 -17.83 -4.38
N ASP A 161 -11.93 -18.18 -5.64
CA ASP A 161 -11.27 -19.32 -6.28
C ASP A 161 -9.76 -19.07 -6.48
N GLU A 162 -8.93 -20.11 -6.46
CA GLU A 162 -7.46 -20.03 -6.33
C GLU A 162 -6.68 -19.42 -7.52
N GLN A 163 -7.32 -18.78 -8.49
CA GLN A 163 -6.63 -18.25 -9.67
C GLN A 163 -6.10 -16.83 -9.47
N ALA A 164 -4.90 -16.65 -8.91
CA ALA A 164 -4.13 -15.39 -8.98
C ALA A 164 -4.97 -14.09 -8.89
N HIS A 165 -5.90 -14.05 -7.93
CA HIS A 165 -6.79 -12.91 -7.75
C HIS A 165 -6.25 -11.91 -6.72
N ILE A 166 -6.59 -10.65 -6.95
CA ILE A 166 -6.38 -9.54 -6.02
C ILE A 166 -7.67 -9.37 -5.23
N VAL A 167 -7.60 -9.49 -3.92
CA VAL A 167 -8.71 -9.13 -3.04
C VAL A 167 -8.50 -7.69 -2.58
N SER A 168 -9.57 -6.90 -2.60
CA SER A 168 -9.55 -5.49 -2.25
C SER A 168 -10.66 -5.18 -1.26
N ALA A 169 -10.36 -4.40 -0.23
CA ALA A 169 -11.33 -3.94 0.74
C ALA A 169 -11.33 -2.42 0.82
N ARG A 170 -12.52 -1.82 0.81
CA ARG A 170 -12.75 -0.38 1.00
C ARG A 170 -13.67 -0.20 2.19
N LEU A 171 -13.22 0.52 3.21
CA LEU A 171 -14.05 0.93 4.34
C LEU A 171 -14.64 2.30 4.02
N LEU A 172 -15.97 2.37 4.01
CA LEU A 172 -16.71 3.57 3.65
C LEU A 172 -17.46 4.15 4.85
N LEU A 173 -17.36 5.46 5.01
CA LEU A 173 -18.21 6.27 5.88
C LEU A 173 -18.96 7.29 5.05
N ASN A 174 -20.29 7.33 5.18
CA ASN A 174 -21.14 8.26 4.43
C ASN A 174 -20.91 8.25 2.91
N GLY A 175 -20.50 7.09 2.36
CA GLY A 175 -20.19 6.92 0.93
C GLY A 175 -18.76 7.27 0.53
N GLU A 176 -17.93 7.77 1.45
CA GLU A 176 -16.52 8.09 1.20
C GLU A 176 -15.60 6.99 1.72
N THR A 177 -14.63 6.58 0.90
CA THR A 177 -13.59 5.63 1.32
C THR A 177 -12.64 6.28 2.32
N VAL A 178 -12.63 5.79 3.55
CA VAL A 178 -11.74 6.29 4.62
C VAL A 178 -10.53 5.39 4.87
N ALA A 179 -10.62 4.11 4.48
CA ALA A 179 -9.49 3.18 4.52
C ALA A 179 -9.57 2.17 3.37
N ARG A 180 -8.40 1.65 2.99
CA ARG A 180 -8.28 0.69 1.90
C ARG A 180 -7.19 -0.34 2.18
N ALA A 181 -7.43 -1.57 1.75
CA ALA A 181 -6.44 -2.63 1.72
C ALA A 181 -6.56 -3.42 0.42
N THR A 182 -5.44 -4.02 0.04
CA THR A 182 -5.30 -4.94 -1.08
C THR A 182 -4.51 -6.14 -0.62
N LEU A 183 -4.87 -7.30 -1.14
CA LEU A 183 -4.23 -8.58 -0.90
C LEU A 183 -3.97 -9.20 -2.28
N TRP A 184 -2.74 -9.03 -2.74
CA TRP A 184 -2.29 -9.53 -4.02
C TRP A 184 -1.79 -10.99 -3.89
N PRO A 185 -1.73 -11.75 -4.99
CA PRO A 185 -1.04 -13.03 -4.95
C PRO A 185 0.46 -12.81 -4.76
N GLU A 186 1.05 -13.58 -3.86
CA GLU A 186 2.47 -13.52 -3.52
C GLU A 186 3.12 -14.90 -3.72
N PRO A 187 4.43 -14.98 -4.02
CA PRO A 187 5.37 -13.87 -4.22
C PRO A 187 5.18 -13.09 -5.54
N TYR A 188 5.42 -11.78 -5.51
CA TYR A 188 5.20 -10.88 -6.66
C TYR A 188 6.04 -11.22 -7.91
N LYS A 189 7.23 -11.81 -7.74
CA LYS A 189 8.13 -12.16 -8.83
C LYS A 189 7.53 -13.14 -9.84
N TYR A 190 6.52 -13.92 -9.43
CA TYR A 190 5.83 -14.89 -10.28
C TYR A 190 4.63 -14.30 -11.02
N LEU A 191 4.25 -13.05 -10.71
CA LEU A 191 3.15 -12.40 -11.41
C LEU A 191 3.58 -11.94 -12.80
N THR A 192 2.68 -12.10 -13.76
CA THR A 192 2.74 -11.44 -15.06
C THR A 192 1.73 -10.31 -15.03
N LEU A 193 2.23 -9.11 -14.74
CA LEU A 193 1.40 -7.91 -14.63
C LEU A 193 1.29 -7.24 -16.01
N PRO A 194 0.07 -7.02 -16.54
CA PRO A 194 -0.10 -6.24 -17.76
C PRO A 194 0.21 -4.76 -17.50
N ASP A 195 0.38 -3.98 -18.57
CA ASP A 195 0.44 -2.52 -18.44
C ASP A 195 -0.86 -2.02 -17.78
N PRO A 196 -0.80 -1.33 -16.63
CA PRO A 196 -1.99 -0.84 -15.95
C PRO A 196 -2.70 0.31 -16.68
N GLU A 197 -2.07 0.92 -17.69
CA GLU A 197 -2.56 2.13 -18.39
C GLU A 197 -2.89 3.26 -17.37
N ILE A 198 -1.92 3.56 -16.49
CA ILE A 198 -2.07 4.60 -15.46
C ILE A 198 -2.19 5.97 -16.12
N THR A 199 -3.20 6.73 -15.70
CA THR A 199 -3.39 8.13 -16.08
C THR A 199 -3.20 9.01 -14.84
N VAL A 200 -2.45 10.11 -15.00
CA VAL A 200 -2.27 11.15 -13.99
C VAL A 200 -2.78 12.46 -14.58
N GLU A 201 -3.97 12.88 -14.15
CA GLU A 201 -4.61 14.12 -14.60
C GLU A 201 -4.44 15.21 -13.55
N ARG A 202 -4.11 16.43 -13.98
CA ARG A 202 -4.12 17.62 -13.12
C ARG A 202 -5.52 18.22 -13.13
N LEU A 203 -6.21 18.15 -12.00
CA LEU A 203 -7.53 18.78 -11.86
C LEU A 203 -7.40 20.29 -11.61
N ASP A 204 -6.39 20.67 -10.83
CA ASP A 204 -6.04 22.06 -10.54
C ASP A 204 -4.54 22.18 -10.15
N ALA A 205 -4.12 23.35 -9.64
CA ALA A 205 -2.73 23.62 -9.26
C ALA A 205 -2.20 22.76 -8.09
N HIS A 206 -3.09 22.17 -7.29
CA HIS A 206 -2.81 21.46 -6.05
C HIS A 206 -3.45 20.07 -5.98
N THR A 207 -4.12 19.61 -7.03
CA THR A 207 -4.89 18.36 -7.01
C THR A 207 -4.64 17.54 -8.27
N LEU A 208 -4.29 16.27 -8.08
CA LEU A 208 -4.14 15.26 -9.11
C LEU A 208 -5.21 14.19 -8.97
N ARG A 209 -5.71 13.70 -10.09
CA ARG A 209 -6.48 12.46 -10.20
C ARG A 209 -5.59 11.38 -10.78
N VAL A 210 -5.43 10.27 -10.06
CA VAL A 210 -4.60 9.14 -10.48
C VAL A 210 -5.47 7.90 -10.58
N GLU A 211 -5.53 7.30 -11.76
CA GLU A 211 -6.35 6.12 -12.02
C GLU A 211 -5.63 5.13 -12.95
N ALA A 212 -6.10 3.90 -12.99
CA ALA A 212 -5.57 2.84 -13.83
C ALA A 212 -6.72 2.04 -14.44
N LYS A 213 -6.54 1.55 -15.66
CA LYS A 213 -7.53 0.68 -16.32
C LYS A 213 -7.39 -0.79 -15.93
N ARG A 214 -6.19 -1.21 -15.53
CA ARG A 214 -5.92 -2.53 -14.95
C ARG A 214 -5.23 -2.37 -13.59
N PRO A 215 -5.27 -3.38 -12.71
CA PRO A 215 -4.64 -3.31 -11.41
C PRO A 215 -3.16 -2.91 -11.47
N ALA A 216 -2.77 -1.94 -10.66
CA ALA A 216 -1.40 -1.49 -10.50
C ALA A 216 -0.98 -1.59 -9.04
N LYS A 217 0.13 -2.27 -8.76
CA LYS A 217 0.69 -2.36 -7.42
C LYS A 217 1.84 -1.39 -7.23
N GLY A 218 1.87 -0.70 -6.09
CA GLY A 218 3.01 0.13 -5.68
C GLY A 218 3.26 1.35 -6.56
N VAL A 219 2.21 2.00 -7.07
CA VAL A 219 2.31 3.19 -7.91
C VAL A 219 3.01 4.32 -7.13
N TRP A 220 4.18 4.70 -7.61
CA TRP A 220 5.06 5.68 -7.00
C TRP A 220 5.24 6.89 -7.93
N LEU A 221 4.80 8.04 -7.46
CA LEU A 221 4.90 9.32 -8.16
C LEU A 221 6.15 10.06 -7.70
N THR A 222 6.95 10.55 -8.65
CA THR A 222 8.09 11.43 -8.39
C THR A 222 8.03 12.67 -9.27
N ALA A 223 8.68 13.72 -8.82
CA ALA A 223 8.87 14.98 -9.54
C ALA A 223 10.23 15.56 -9.14
N HIS A 224 10.45 16.85 -9.39
CA HIS A 224 11.61 17.57 -8.85
C HIS A 224 11.57 17.64 -7.31
N ASP A 225 12.73 17.96 -6.70
CA ASP A 225 12.87 18.06 -5.25
C ASP A 225 11.96 19.14 -4.66
N GLY A 226 11.44 18.90 -3.45
CA GLY A 226 10.58 19.84 -2.71
C GLY A 226 9.07 19.62 -2.91
N VAL A 227 8.66 18.71 -3.80
CA VAL A 227 7.25 18.34 -3.98
C VAL A 227 6.77 17.46 -2.83
N GLN A 228 5.63 17.82 -2.25
CA GLN A 228 4.96 17.08 -1.18
C GLN A 228 3.65 16.49 -1.67
N TRP A 229 3.41 15.22 -1.34
CA TRP A 229 2.24 14.46 -1.76
C TRP A 229 1.38 14.11 -0.55
N SER A 230 0.06 14.27 -0.65
CA SER A 230 -0.85 13.84 0.43
C SER A 230 -0.84 12.33 0.63
N ASP A 231 -0.61 11.59 -0.45
CA ASP A 231 -0.56 10.14 -0.50
C ASP A 231 0.27 9.67 -1.71
N ASN A 232 0.89 8.49 -1.64
CA ASN A 232 1.78 7.94 -2.67
C ASN A 232 2.01 6.44 -2.40
N MET A 233 2.77 5.71 -3.23
CA MET A 233 2.94 4.24 -3.11
C MET A 233 1.58 3.53 -3.05
N LEU A 234 0.78 3.72 -4.10
CA LEU A 234 -0.63 3.37 -4.16
C LEU A 234 -0.84 2.03 -4.85
N ASP A 235 -1.80 1.25 -4.37
CA ASP A 235 -2.40 0.21 -5.19
C ASP A 235 -3.65 0.79 -5.85
N LEU A 236 -3.72 0.70 -7.17
CA LEU A 236 -4.83 1.18 -7.98
C LEU A 236 -5.57 0.00 -8.57
N LEU A 237 -6.90 0.05 -8.51
CA LEU A 237 -7.79 -0.91 -9.16
C LEU A 237 -8.66 -0.18 -10.18
N PRO A 238 -9.22 -0.89 -11.17
CA PRO A 238 -10.10 -0.27 -12.16
C PRO A 238 -11.26 0.48 -11.50
N ASN A 239 -11.59 1.65 -12.05
CA ASN A 239 -12.67 2.53 -11.57
C ASN A 239 -12.49 3.12 -10.16
N GLU A 240 -11.29 3.04 -9.57
CA GLU A 240 -11.00 3.58 -8.24
C GLU A 240 -9.96 4.69 -8.27
N ALA A 241 -10.30 5.81 -8.90
CA ALA A 241 -9.43 6.97 -8.97
C ALA A 241 -9.07 7.51 -7.57
N GLN A 242 -7.78 7.82 -7.38
CA GLN A 242 -7.26 8.42 -6.16
C GLN A 242 -7.02 9.91 -6.37
N ILE A 243 -7.48 10.71 -5.42
CA ILE A 243 -7.26 12.17 -5.41
C ILE A 243 -6.05 12.47 -4.53
N ILE A 244 -5.00 13.01 -5.15
CA ILE A 244 -3.74 13.32 -4.48
C ILE A 244 -3.58 14.84 -4.44
N LYS A 245 -3.57 15.40 -3.23
CA LYS A 245 -3.20 16.81 -3.03
C LYS A 245 -1.68 16.94 -3.12
N VAL A 246 -1.21 17.96 -3.82
CA VAL A 246 0.20 18.19 -4.09
C VAL A 246 0.59 19.64 -3.81
N HIS A 247 1.73 19.82 -3.14
CA HIS A 247 2.32 21.12 -2.88
C HIS A 247 3.71 21.21 -3.51
N GLY A 248 4.04 22.37 -4.09
CA GLY A 248 5.34 22.63 -4.71
C GLY A 248 5.50 22.11 -6.16
N LEU A 249 4.50 21.44 -6.74
CA LEU A 249 4.64 20.82 -8.07
C LEU A 249 4.75 21.82 -9.23
N GLY A 250 4.04 22.95 -9.19
CA GLY A 250 4.00 23.90 -10.31
C GLY A 250 3.73 23.20 -11.65
N ASN A 251 4.55 23.50 -12.67
CA ASN A 251 4.53 22.86 -13.99
C ASN A 251 5.50 21.67 -14.12
N GLY A 252 6.03 21.15 -13.00
CA GLY A 252 7.04 20.09 -13.01
C GLY A 252 6.51 18.78 -13.60
N GLU A 253 7.34 18.07 -14.36
CA GLU A 253 6.98 16.76 -14.91
C GLU A 253 6.81 15.72 -13.78
N ILE A 254 5.80 14.86 -13.92
CA ILE A 254 5.53 13.76 -12.98
C ILE A 254 6.00 12.47 -13.64
N GLN A 255 6.89 11.75 -12.95
CA GLN A 255 7.28 10.40 -13.33
C GLN A 255 6.49 9.39 -12.51
N VAL A 256 6.07 8.31 -13.15
CA VAL A 256 5.28 7.24 -12.53
C VAL A 256 6.08 5.94 -12.59
N GLN A 257 6.25 5.28 -11.46
CA GLN A 257 6.80 3.93 -11.33
C GLN A 257 5.74 3.00 -10.72
N TRP A 258 5.80 1.71 -11.00
CA TRP A 258 4.95 0.69 -10.39
C TRP A 258 5.64 -0.67 -10.48
N LEU A 259 5.12 -1.65 -9.74
CA LEU A 259 5.67 -2.99 -9.72
C LEU A 259 5.56 -3.66 -11.10
N GLY A 260 6.69 -4.14 -11.64
CA GLY A 260 6.74 -4.79 -12.95
C GLY A 260 6.98 -3.84 -14.12
N LYS A 261 7.08 -2.51 -13.89
CA LYS A 261 7.54 -1.58 -14.92
C LYS A 261 9.01 -1.84 -15.25
N ASP A 262 9.30 -2.16 -16.50
CA ASP A 262 10.68 -2.24 -16.99
C ASP A 262 11.13 -0.84 -17.44
N VAL A 263 12.06 -0.24 -16.71
CA VAL A 263 12.58 1.11 -17.01
C VAL A 263 13.51 1.09 -18.24
N SER A 264 13.93 -0.11 -18.70
CA SER A 264 14.75 -0.26 -19.91
C SER A 264 13.99 -0.02 -21.23
N GLN A 265 12.66 0.06 -21.19
CA GLN A 265 11.82 0.33 -22.37
C GLN A 265 11.49 1.82 -22.58
N ARG A 266 12.40 2.73 -22.24
CA ARG A 266 12.32 4.10 -22.75
C ARG A 266 12.68 4.07 -24.24
N GLN A 267 11.68 4.08 -25.12
CA GLN A 267 11.83 4.52 -26.51
C GLN A 267 11.89 6.05 -26.56
#